data_AF-A0A7R9ZK57-F1
#
_entry.id   AF-A0A7R9ZK57-F1
#
_cell.length_a   1.000
_cell.length_b   1.000
_cell.length_c   1.000
_cell.angle_alpha   90.00
_cell.angle_beta   90.00
_cell.angle_gamma   90.00
#
_symmetry.space_group_name_H-M   'P 1'
#
loop_
_entity.id
_entity.type
_entity.pdbx_description
1 polymer ?
#
loop_
_entity_poly.entity_id
_entity_poly.type
_entity_poly.pdbx_seq_one_letter_code
_entity_poly.pdbx_strand_id
1 'polypeptide(L)'
;GDIRLLANLKEVEEPFAKKQIGSSAMAYKRNPMRSERVCSLARYVIGLPNAAANTHANQWFERTLDDSAIRRIILPEGFLATDVILTLLANISDGMVVWPEVVKSHVMAELPFMSTEVILMECVKAGGDR
;
A
#
# COMPACT_ATOMS: atom_id res chain seq x y z
N GLY A 1 -0.15 0.90 1.45
CA GLY A 1 -0.22 2.32 1.85
C GLY A 1 0.86 3.10 1.16
N ASP A 2 2.09 2.66 1.34
CA ASP A 2 3.32 3.39 1.02
C ASP A 2 3.47 3.77 -0.45
N ILE A 3 3.08 2.90 -1.40
CA ILE A 3 3.11 3.22 -2.84
C ILE A 3 2.33 4.51 -3.15
N ARG A 4 1.22 4.77 -2.44
CA ARG A 4 0.43 6.00 -2.63
C ARG A 4 1.17 7.24 -2.11
N LEU A 5 1.97 7.09 -1.05
CA LEU A 5 2.82 8.16 -0.51
C LEU A 5 4.01 8.42 -1.42
N LEU A 6 4.70 7.37 -1.88
CA LEU A 6 5.82 7.48 -2.81
C LEU A 6 5.40 8.07 -4.17
N ALA A 7 4.17 7.81 -4.61
CA ALA A 7 3.60 8.46 -5.78
C ALA A 7 3.38 9.97 -5.59
N ASN A 8 3.05 10.42 -4.39
CA ASN A 8 3.00 11.85 -4.07
C ASN A 8 4.40 12.49 -4.13
N LEU A 9 5.42 11.77 -3.64
CA LEU A 9 6.82 12.19 -3.71
C LEU A 9 7.43 12.07 -5.12
N LYS A 10 6.73 11.44 -6.07
CA LYS A 10 7.25 11.13 -7.42
C LYS A 10 8.50 10.25 -7.40
N GLU A 11 8.71 9.49 -6.34
CA GLU A 11 9.81 8.53 -6.24
C GLU A 11 9.44 7.21 -6.92
N VAL A 12 8.16 6.83 -6.83
CA VAL A 12 7.61 5.58 -7.37
C VAL A 12 6.25 5.84 -8.00
N GLU A 13 5.99 5.27 -9.18
CA GLU A 13 4.67 5.24 -9.80
C GLU A 13 4.23 3.78 -10.04
N GLU A 14 2.92 3.53 -9.95
CA GLU A 14 2.34 2.26 -10.42
C GLU A 14 2.31 2.21 -11.95
N PRO A 15 2.27 1.01 -12.57
CA PRO A 15 2.29 0.90 -14.03
C PRO A 15 1.20 1.74 -14.71
N PHE A 16 1.53 2.51 -15.74
CA PHE A 16 0.56 3.35 -16.44
C PHE A 16 0.40 2.88 -17.89
N ALA A 17 -0.78 2.35 -18.23
CA ALA A 17 -0.99 1.81 -19.58
C ALA A 17 -1.10 2.92 -20.63
N LYS A 18 -0.66 2.65 -21.87
CA LYS A 18 -0.60 3.63 -22.97
C LYS A 18 -1.91 4.38 -23.25
N LYS A 19 -3.06 3.72 -23.06
CA LYS A 19 -4.41 4.29 -23.26
C LYS A 19 -5.12 4.65 -21.96
N GLN A 20 -4.43 4.57 -20.82
CA GLN A 20 -5.04 4.86 -19.52
C GLN A 20 -5.28 6.36 -19.36
N ILE A 21 -6.49 6.73 -18.96
CA ILE A 21 -6.85 8.10 -18.63
C ILE A 21 -6.77 8.25 -17.11
N GLY A 22 -5.90 9.12 -16.62
CA GLY A 22 -5.73 9.33 -15.17
C GLY A 22 -6.76 10.29 -14.57
N SER A 23 -7.29 11.23 -15.35
CA SER A 23 -8.36 12.16 -14.97
C SER A 23 -9.12 12.62 -16.22
N SER A 24 -10.43 12.82 -16.10
CA SER A 24 -11.28 13.31 -17.20
C SER A 24 -10.98 14.74 -17.62
N ALA A 25 -10.45 15.57 -16.71
CA ALA A 25 -10.21 16.99 -16.94
C ALA A 25 -8.71 17.38 -16.97
N MET A 26 -7.83 16.55 -16.41
CA MET A 26 -6.41 16.89 -16.22
C MET A 26 -5.49 15.86 -16.87
N ALA A 27 -5.02 16.15 -18.08
CA ALA A 27 -4.21 15.24 -18.89
C ALA A 27 -2.86 14.85 -18.25
N TYR A 28 -2.30 15.70 -17.39
CA TYR A 28 -1.03 15.43 -16.71
C TYR A 28 -1.17 14.53 -15.47
N LYS A 29 -2.40 14.28 -14.99
CA LYS A 29 -2.62 13.63 -13.71
C LYS A 29 -2.46 12.12 -13.82
N ARG A 30 -1.53 11.55 -13.05
CA ARG A 30 -1.34 10.11 -12.86
C ARG A 30 -1.66 9.76 -11.41
N ASN A 31 -2.67 8.92 -11.20
CA ASN A 31 -3.12 8.52 -9.87
C ASN A 31 -2.75 7.07 -9.59
N PRO A 32 -2.38 6.73 -8.34
CA PRO A 32 -2.12 5.35 -7.92
C PRO A 32 -3.44 4.58 -7.69
N MET A 33 -4.31 4.54 -8.70
CA MET A 33 -5.69 4.05 -8.61
C MET A 33 -5.77 2.54 -8.30
N ARG A 34 -4.80 1.74 -8.77
CA ARG A 34 -4.77 0.30 -8.45
C ARG A 34 -4.41 0.12 -6.98
N SER A 35 -3.42 0.85 -6.50
CA SER A 35 -3.03 0.86 -5.08
C SER A 35 -4.17 1.34 -4.17
N GLU A 36 -4.96 2.33 -4.60
CA GLU A 36 -6.17 2.79 -3.90
C GLU A 36 -7.25 1.70 -3.86
N ARG A 37 -7.47 1.01 -4.97
CA ARG A 37 -8.43 -0.12 -5.04
C ARG A 37 -8.01 -1.27 -4.12
N VAL A 38 -6.72 -1.62 -4.09
CA VAL A 38 -6.17 -2.61 -3.15
C VAL A 38 -6.47 -2.20 -1.71
N CYS A 39 -6.18 -0.96 -1.32
CA CYS A 39 -6.49 -0.48 0.03
C CYS A 39 -7.99 -0.47 0.35
N SER A 40 -8.86 -0.28 -0.65
CA SER A 40 -10.31 -0.33 -0.47
C SER A 40 -10.79 -1.76 -0.20
N LEU A 41 -10.41 -2.71 -1.06
CA LEU A 41 -10.79 -4.12 -0.91
C LEU A 41 -10.16 -4.74 0.34
N ALA A 42 -8.92 -4.39 0.67
CA ALA A 42 -8.27 -4.88 1.88
C ALA A 42 -9.04 -4.46 3.15
N ARG A 43 -9.56 -3.22 3.20
CA ARG A 43 -10.42 -2.78 4.33
C ARG A 43 -11.70 -3.59 4.42
N TYR A 44 -12.30 -3.95 3.29
CA TYR A 44 -13.47 -4.83 3.26
C TYR A 44 -13.13 -6.22 3.83
N VAL A 45 -12.06 -6.85 3.33
CA VAL A 45 -11.60 -8.18 3.79
C VAL A 45 -11.27 -8.18 5.29
N ILE A 46 -10.60 -7.13 5.79
CA ILE A 46 -10.28 -6.97 7.22
C ILE A 46 -11.56 -6.90 8.09
N GLY A 47 -12.69 -6.46 7.53
CA GLY A 47 -13.96 -6.42 8.25
C GLY A 47 -14.68 -7.77 8.38
N LEU A 48 -14.41 -8.72 7.49
CA LEU A 48 -15.12 -10.02 7.44
C LEU A 48 -14.92 -10.93 8.66
N PRO A 49 -13.73 -11.01 9.29
CA PRO A 49 -13.51 -11.85 10.46
C PRO A 49 -14.48 -11.59 11.61
N ASN A 50 -14.95 -10.36 11.80
CA ASN A 50 -15.92 -10.04 12.85
C ASN A 50 -17.25 -10.77 12.64
N ALA A 51 -17.73 -10.84 11.40
CA ALA A 51 -18.95 -11.58 11.08
C ALA A 51 -18.77 -13.08 11.35
N ALA A 52 -17.64 -13.66 10.92
CA ALA A 52 -17.32 -15.06 11.18
C ALA A 52 -17.21 -15.38 12.69
N ALA A 53 -16.56 -14.51 13.46
CA ALA A 53 -16.41 -14.65 14.90
C ALA A 53 -17.77 -14.60 15.61
N ASN A 54 -18.63 -13.65 15.24
CA ASN A 54 -19.99 -13.56 15.77
C ASN A 54 -20.82 -14.81 15.44
N THR A 55 -20.73 -15.33 14.21
CA THR A 55 -21.41 -16.58 13.83
C THR A 55 -20.93 -17.76 14.66
N HIS A 56 -19.62 -17.88 14.88
CA HIS A 56 -19.05 -18.97 15.68
C HIS A 56 -19.49 -18.90 17.15
N ALA A 57 -19.46 -17.70 17.75
CA ALA A 57 -19.80 -17.50 19.15
C ALA A 57 -21.27 -17.78 19.50
N ASN A 58 -22.18 -17.72 18.51
CA ASN A 58 -23.62 -17.85 18.71
C ASN A 58 -24.21 -19.19 18.27
N GLN A 59 -23.40 -20.20 17.95
CA GLN A 59 -23.91 -21.55 17.68
C GLN A 59 -24.45 -22.19 18.96
N TRP A 60 -25.69 -22.68 18.94
CA TRP A 60 -26.28 -23.36 20.09
C TRP A 60 -26.18 -24.88 19.95
N PHE A 61 -25.67 -25.53 21.01
CA PHE A 61 -25.49 -26.98 21.14
C PHE A 61 -24.83 -27.61 19.91
N GLU A 62 -25.50 -28.53 19.22
CA GLU A 62 -24.95 -29.25 18.08
C GLU A 62 -24.84 -28.38 16.82
N ARG A 63 -25.80 -27.45 16.59
CA ARG A 63 -25.84 -26.49 15.45
C ARG A 63 -27.10 -25.62 15.44
N THR A 64 -26.98 -24.37 15.00
CA THR A 64 -28.10 -23.49 14.58
C THR A 64 -27.91 -22.98 13.14
N LEU A 65 -29.01 -22.77 12.39
CA LEU A 65 -28.99 -22.50 10.94
C LEU A 65 -28.71 -21.03 10.56
N ASP A 66 -28.65 -20.14 11.54
CA ASP A 66 -28.30 -18.72 11.36
C ASP A 66 -26.87 -18.51 10.79
N ASP A 67 -26.03 -19.56 10.81
CA ASP A 67 -24.74 -19.60 10.13
C ASP A 67 -24.84 -19.61 8.58
N SER A 68 -25.93 -20.15 8.03
CA SER A 68 -26.03 -20.43 6.58
C SER A 68 -26.02 -19.16 5.72
N ALA A 69 -26.84 -18.17 6.06
CA ALA A 69 -26.98 -16.95 5.26
C ALA A 69 -25.69 -16.13 5.27
N ILE A 70 -25.09 -15.93 6.44
CA ILE A 70 -23.87 -15.14 6.59
C ILE A 70 -22.68 -15.81 5.89
N ARG A 71 -22.53 -17.14 6.00
CA ARG A 71 -21.47 -17.91 5.31
C ARG A 71 -21.56 -17.83 3.80
N ARG A 72 -22.77 -17.75 3.23
CA ARG A 72 -22.99 -17.58 1.78
C ARG A 72 -22.53 -16.22 1.25
N ILE A 73 -22.38 -15.23 2.12
CA ILE A 73 -21.93 -13.88 1.77
C ILE A 73 -20.43 -13.77 2.04
N ILE A 74 -20.00 -13.96 3.28
CA ILE A 74 -18.64 -13.60 3.70
C ILE A 74 -17.57 -14.54 3.13
N LEU A 75 -17.91 -15.82 2.89
CA LEU A 75 -16.93 -16.77 2.37
C LEU A 75 -16.64 -16.47 0.89
N PRO A 76 -17.63 -16.45 -0.04
CA PRO A 76 -17.33 -16.16 -1.44
C PRO A 76 -16.76 -14.76 -1.64
N GLU A 77 -17.32 -13.74 -0.98
CA GLU A 77 -16.83 -12.37 -1.11
C GLU A 77 -15.42 -12.21 -0.56
N GLY A 78 -15.08 -12.90 0.54
CA GLY A 78 -13.72 -12.93 1.09
C GLY A 78 -12.70 -13.50 0.10
N PHE A 79 -13.00 -14.62 -0.55
CA PHE A 79 -12.11 -15.20 -1.57
C PHE A 79 -12.00 -14.31 -2.80
N LEU A 80 -13.12 -13.82 -3.35
CA LEU A 80 -13.12 -12.97 -4.55
C LEU A 80 -12.39 -11.64 -4.33
N ALA A 81 -12.63 -10.97 -3.20
CA ALA A 81 -11.94 -9.73 -2.89
C ALA A 81 -10.43 -9.95 -2.72
N THR A 82 -10.03 -11.05 -2.06
CA THR A 82 -8.62 -11.40 -1.86
C THR A 82 -7.93 -11.74 -3.18
N ASP A 83 -8.57 -12.51 -4.06
CA ASP A 83 -8.06 -12.83 -5.39
C ASP A 83 -7.77 -11.56 -6.21
N VAL A 84 -8.71 -10.61 -6.21
CA VAL A 84 -8.53 -9.32 -6.90
C VAL A 84 -7.40 -8.50 -6.27
N ILE A 85 -7.28 -8.48 -4.93
CA ILE A 85 -6.18 -7.79 -4.24
C ILE A 85 -4.83 -8.36 -4.68
N LEU A 86 -4.68 -9.69 -4.66
CA LEU A 86 -3.42 -10.35 -5.00
C LEU A 86 -3.07 -10.15 -6.48
N THR A 87 -4.05 -10.27 -7.37
CA THR A 87 -3.88 -10.03 -8.81
C THR A 87 -3.45 -8.60 -9.09
N LEU A 88 -4.07 -7.61 -8.42
CA LEU A 88 -3.69 -6.20 -8.57
C LEU A 88 -2.29 -5.93 -8.01
N LEU A 89 -1.95 -6.50 -6.85
CA LEU A 89 -0.62 -6.35 -6.27
C LEU A 89 0.46 -6.94 -7.17
N ALA A 90 0.23 -8.15 -7.72
CA ALA A 90 1.14 -8.75 -8.69
C ALA A 90 1.34 -7.83 -9.92
N ASN A 91 0.25 -7.26 -10.46
CA ASN A 91 0.34 -6.31 -11.57
C ASN A 91 1.09 -5.01 -11.21
N ILE A 92 0.86 -4.47 -10.03
CA ILE A 92 1.55 -3.26 -9.56
C ILE A 92 3.04 -3.54 -9.41
N SER A 93 3.40 -4.66 -8.78
CA SER A 93 4.79 -5.06 -8.55
C SER A 93 5.55 -5.35 -9.83
N ASP A 94 4.91 -5.98 -10.82
CA ASP A 94 5.52 -6.33 -12.11
C ASP A 94 5.86 -5.10 -12.96
N GLY A 95 5.01 -4.08 -12.94
CA GLY A 95 5.18 -2.87 -13.76
C GLY A 95 5.55 -1.61 -12.99
N MET A 96 6.09 -1.75 -11.77
CA MET A 96 6.44 -0.61 -10.93
C MET A 96 7.54 0.25 -11.57
N VAL A 97 7.39 1.57 -11.53
CA VAL A 97 8.37 2.52 -12.06
C VAL A 97 9.00 3.29 -10.90
N VAL A 98 10.33 3.30 -10.84
CA VAL A 98 11.10 4.08 -9.87
C VAL A 98 11.79 5.23 -10.59
N TRP A 99 11.91 6.38 -9.93
CA TRP A 99 12.60 7.58 -10.44
C TRP A 99 13.88 7.87 -9.64
N PRO A 100 15.02 7.24 -9.98
CA PRO A 100 16.24 7.32 -9.15
C PRO A 100 16.77 8.74 -8.97
N GLU A 101 16.65 9.60 -9.98
CA GLU A 101 17.12 10.99 -9.88
C GLU A 101 16.27 11.83 -8.90
N VAL A 102 14.95 11.55 -8.81
CA VAL A 102 14.09 12.19 -7.81
C VAL A 102 14.48 11.72 -6.41
N VAL A 103 14.63 10.41 -6.22
CA VAL A 103 15.08 9.82 -4.96
C VAL A 103 16.43 10.41 -4.54
N LYS A 104 17.40 10.47 -5.46
CA LYS A 104 18.70 11.07 -5.20
C LYS A 104 18.59 12.54 -4.81
N SER A 105 17.74 13.32 -5.48
CA SER A 105 17.54 14.72 -5.15
C SER A 105 16.98 14.92 -3.74
N HIS A 106 16.01 14.10 -3.32
CA HIS A 106 15.45 14.12 -1.97
C HIS A 106 16.48 13.69 -0.92
N VAL A 107 17.22 12.61 -1.18
CA VAL A 107 18.29 12.15 -0.28
C VAL A 107 19.33 13.25 -0.10
N MET A 108 19.81 13.87 -1.19
CA MET A 108 20.83 14.93 -1.12
C MET A 108 20.35 16.20 -0.42
N ALA A 109 19.05 16.47 -0.40
CA ALA A 109 18.49 17.60 0.34
C ALA A 109 18.59 17.40 1.87
N GLU A 110 18.38 16.17 2.33
CA GLU A 110 18.37 15.84 3.77
C GLU A 110 19.72 15.33 4.29
N LEU A 111 20.56 14.76 3.40
CA LEU A 111 21.82 14.13 3.76
C LEU A 111 22.79 15.03 4.55
N PRO A 112 22.94 16.34 4.25
CA PRO A 112 23.81 17.21 5.04
C PRO A 112 23.44 17.22 6.53
N PHE A 113 22.15 17.24 6.86
CA PHE A 113 21.67 17.21 8.24
C PHE A 113 21.87 15.83 8.89
N MET A 114 21.56 14.75 8.15
CA MET A 114 21.74 13.38 8.63
C MET A 114 23.22 13.00 8.84
N SER A 115 24.12 13.63 8.08
CA SER A 115 25.56 13.36 8.12
C SER A 115 26.32 14.13 9.22
N THR A 116 25.63 14.93 10.04
CA THR A 116 26.24 15.80 11.05
C THR A 116 27.15 15.05 12.03
N GLU A 117 26.73 13.91 12.57
CA GLU A 117 27.58 13.10 13.47
C GLU A 117 28.82 12.57 12.75
N VAL A 118 28.68 12.14 11.49
CA VAL A 118 29.83 11.66 10.69
C VAL A 118 30.84 12.79 10.47
N ILE A 119 30.35 13.98 10.09
CA ILE A 119 31.19 15.16 9.89
C ILE A 119 31.88 15.56 11.20
N LEU A 120 31.13 15.59 12.32
CA LEU A 120 31.68 15.91 13.64
C LEU A 120 32.79 14.94 14.04
N MET A 121 32.56 13.64 13.88
CA MET A 121 33.55 12.62 14.22
C MET A 121 34.81 12.71 13.35
N GLU A 122 34.67 13.04 12.06
CA GLU A 122 35.83 13.29 11.19
C GLU A 122 36.58 14.58 11.58
N CYS A 123 35.89 15.64 12.00
CA CYS A 123 36.53 16.85 12.54
C CYS A 123 37.32 16.55 13.82
N VAL A 124 36.77 15.73 14.73
CA VAL A 124 37.47 15.32 15.97
C VAL A 124 38.72 14.49 15.64
N LYS A 125 38.62 13.54 14.71
CA LYS A 125 39.79 12.77 14.23
C LYS A 125 40.85 13.66 13.59
N ALA A 126 40.44 14.74 12.93
CA ALA A 126 41.34 15.73 12.35
C ALA A 126 41.96 16.70 13.39
N GLY A 127 41.67 16.52 14.69
CA GLY A 127 42.24 17.29 15.79
C GLY A 127 41.36 18.44 16.28
N GLY A 128 40.10 18.52 15.83
CA GLY A 128 39.10 19.42 16.39
C GLY A 128 38.61 18.97 17.77
N ASP A 129 38.11 19.92 18.57
CA ASP A 129 37.38 19.61 19.80
C ASP A 129 35.92 19.27 19.47
N ARG A 130 35.29 18.45 20.32
CA ARG A 130 33.96 17.88 20.08
C ARG A 130 32.83 18.82 20.50
#